data_AF-A0A5B0S2Y6-F1
#
_entry.id   AF-A0A5B0S2Y6-F1
#
_cell.length_a   1.000
_cell.length_b   1.000
_cell.length_c   1.000
_cell.angle_alpha   90.00
_cell.angle_beta   90.00
_cell.angle_gamma   90.00
#
_symmetry.space_group_name_H-M   'P 1'
#
loop_
_entity.id
_entity.type
_entity.pdbx_description
1 polymer ?
#
loop_
_entity_poly.entity_id
_entity_poly.type
_entity_poly.pdbx_seq_one_letter_code
_entity_poly.pdbx_strand_id
1 'polypeptide(L)'
;MGKAWDLLTDDEKEVFGSRVFQHFSKIPCGYDDEEDDDDTSGQLTPEEIGLYEPLYQLLVNHEKVKAFTANRPESEGQNTGEVYKKALKNVLKLNSELYTTSNMYNTTYYLLSATRAPGINSFCKEYSNDPAWLALAEKRWNSKETFEAYSHGRQIQASLEDIEGGPASSKPLREGDTLKKKLRAALNRLLANALRLPKATFRKNADPAKSILEKDSELRIVQSEGSRLSKDALLLGFEKMQKLDKEKWMADIESGHFKIEKVQSS
;
A
#
# COMPACT_ATOMS: atom_id res chain seq x y z
N MET A 1 -38.42 -1.17 16.11
CA MET A 1 -38.22 0.20 15.61
C MET A 1 -39.51 1.03 15.49
N GLY A 2 -40.73 0.49 15.66
CA GLY A 2 -41.98 1.22 15.35
C GLY A 2 -42.29 2.47 16.19
N LYS A 3 -42.34 2.37 17.52
CA LYS A 3 -42.92 3.45 18.35
C LYS A 3 -42.16 4.79 18.35
N ALA A 4 -40.83 4.76 18.19
CA ALA A 4 -40.03 5.97 18.14
C ALA A 4 -40.00 6.58 16.73
N TRP A 5 -40.15 5.75 15.69
CA TRP A 5 -40.26 6.18 14.29
C TRP A 5 -41.59 6.88 14.03
N ASP A 6 -42.68 6.35 14.61
CA ASP A 6 -44.03 6.91 14.46
C ASP A 6 -44.19 8.30 15.11
N LEU A 7 -43.29 8.66 16.02
CA LEU A 7 -43.26 9.96 16.71
C LEU A 7 -42.47 11.04 15.96
N LEU A 8 -41.71 10.66 14.93
CA LEU A 8 -40.95 11.60 14.12
C LEU A 8 -41.87 12.30 13.11
N THR A 9 -41.60 13.57 12.85
CA THR A 9 -42.23 14.30 11.74
C THR A 9 -41.77 13.75 10.40
N ASP A 10 -42.45 14.11 9.32
CA ASP A 10 -42.07 13.66 7.98
C ASP A 10 -40.67 14.18 7.61
N ASP A 11 -40.33 15.42 7.97
CA ASP A 11 -38.99 15.99 7.77
C ASP A 11 -37.91 15.24 8.58
N GLU A 12 -38.23 14.83 9.81
CA GLU A 12 -37.31 14.05 10.66
C GLU A 12 -37.08 12.62 10.15
N LYS A 13 -38.09 12.03 9.50
CA LYS A 13 -37.96 10.73 8.82
C LYS A 13 -37.15 10.85 7.55
N GLU A 14 -37.31 11.94 6.80
CA GLU A 14 -36.63 12.20 5.54
C GLU A 14 -35.10 12.29 5.72
N VAL A 15 -34.62 12.66 6.91
CA VAL A 15 -33.19 12.60 7.29
C VAL A 15 -32.58 11.19 7.12
N PHE A 16 -33.38 10.14 7.31
CA PHE A 16 -32.99 8.74 7.10
C PHE A 16 -33.26 8.24 5.68
N GLY A 17 -33.85 9.09 4.83
CA GLY A 17 -34.01 8.85 3.40
C GLY A 17 -32.66 8.74 2.70
N SER A 18 -32.59 7.93 1.65
CA SER A 18 -31.37 7.63 0.90
C SER A 18 -30.66 8.89 0.41
N ARG A 19 -31.41 9.88 -0.11
CA ARG A 19 -30.88 11.15 -0.61
C ARG A 19 -30.22 11.98 0.48
N VAL A 20 -30.96 12.27 1.55
CA VAL A 20 -30.49 13.14 2.64
C VAL A 20 -29.37 12.47 3.42
N PHE A 21 -29.55 11.20 3.78
CA PHE A 21 -28.56 10.45 4.53
C PHE A 21 -27.25 10.30 3.76
N GLN A 22 -27.28 9.99 2.46
CA GLN A 22 -26.07 9.93 1.63
C GLN A 22 -25.38 11.29 1.53
N HIS A 23 -26.14 12.39 1.39
CA HIS A 23 -25.58 13.72 1.28
C HIS A 23 -24.73 14.08 2.51
N PHE A 24 -25.22 13.82 3.73
CA PHE A 24 -24.51 14.18 4.96
C PHE A 24 -23.52 13.10 5.45
N SER A 25 -23.84 11.82 5.31
CA SER A 25 -22.97 10.72 5.76
C SER A 25 -21.83 10.40 4.78
N LYS A 26 -21.98 10.81 3.51
CA LYS A 26 -21.10 10.43 2.38
C LYS A 26 -21.02 8.92 2.14
N ILE A 27 -21.94 8.15 2.71
CA ILE A 27 -22.06 6.71 2.47
C ILE A 27 -22.94 6.52 1.22
N PRO A 28 -22.48 5.78 0.19
CA PRO A 28 -23.34 5.44 -0.94
C PRO A 28 -24.51 4.57 -0.47
N CYS A 29 -25.72 5.12 -0.52
CA CYS A 29 -26.96 4.41 -0.33
C CYS A 29 -27.45 4.02 -1.73
N GLY A 30 -27.81 2.75 -1.94
CA GLY A 30 -28.41 2.36 -3.23
C GLY A 30 -29.71 3.12 -3.40
N TYR A 31 -29.88 3.83 -4.52
CA TYR A 31 -31.16 4.37 -4.90
C TYR A 31 -32.09 3.18 -5.19
N ASP A 32 -33.12 3.00 -4.36
CA ASP A 32 -34.28 2.20 -4.74
C ASP A 32 -35.16 3.12 -5.61
N ASP A 33 -34.66 3.44 -6.81
CA ASP A 33 -35.46 4.14 -7.81
C ASP A 33 -36.27 3.08 -8.57
N GLU A 34 -37.49 2.82 -8.09
CA GLU A 34 -38.57 2.61 -9.04
C GLU A 34 -38.99 4.00 -9.54
N GLU A 35 -38.63 4.29 -10.79
CA GLU A 35 -39.16 5.37 -11.62
C GLU A 35 -38.99 6.79 -11.07
N ASP A 36 -37.89 7.47 -11.43
CA ASP A 36 -38.04 8.81 -12.02
C ASP A 36 -36.82 9.20 -12.86
N ASP A 37 -37.12 9.45 -14.12
CA ASP A 37 -36.23 9.86 -15.21
C ASP A 37 -36.18 11.41 -15.19
N ASP A 38 -35.44 11.98 -14.24
CA ASP A 38 -35.06 13.40 -14.30
C ASP A 38 -33.61 13.62 -13.85
N ASP A 39 -32.86 14.30 -14.71
CA ASP A 39 -31.40 14.41 -14.77
C ASP A 39 -30.85 15.41 -13.72
N THR A 40 -31.46 15.43 -12.53
CA THR A 40 -31.09 16.26 -11.35
C THR A 40 -31.09 15.51 -10.00
N SER A 41 -31.33 14.19 -10.01
CA SER A 41 -31.86 13.40 -8.88
C SER A 41 -30.84 12.93 -7.81
N GLY A 42 -30.20 13.85 -7.07
CA GLY A 42 -29.48 13.42 -5.86
C GLY A 42 -28.81 14.48 -4.98
N GLN A 43 -28.79 15.75 -5.40
CA GLN A 43 -28.19 16.83 -4.61
C GLN A 43 -29.28 17.62 -3.89
N LEU A 44 -29.12 17.79 -2.58
CA LEU A 44 -30.00 18.64 -1.78
C LEU A 44 -29.82 20.12 -2.17
N THR A 45 -30.91 20.86 -2.25
CA THR A 45 -30.84 22.33 -2.45
C THR A 45 -30.30 23.01 -1.19
N PRO A 46 -29.83 24.27 -1.28
CA PRO A 46 -29.37 25.01 -0.11
C PRO A 46 -30.43 25.17 0.97
N GLU A 47 -31.71 25.30 0.60
CA GLU A 47 -32.81 25.35 1.57
C GLU A 47 -32.98 24.01 2.30
N GLU A 48 -32.92 22.90 1.56
CA GLU A 48 -33.00 21.54 2.13
C GLU A 48 -31.80 21.24 3.02
N ILE A 49 -30.60 21.68 2.65
CA ILE A 49 -29.41 21.53 3.49
C ILE A 49 -29.64 22.27 4.82
N GLY A 50 -30.12 23.52 4.77
CA GLY A 50 -30.40 24.31 5.98
C GLY A 50 -31.47 23.70 6.88
N LEU A 51 -32.45 22.99 6.30
CA LEU A 51 -33.51 22.29 7.05
C LEU A 51 -33.01 20.97 7.67
N TYR A 52 -32.34 20.13 6.88
CA TYR A 52 -32.00 18.77 7.27
C TYR A 52 -30.66 18.66 8.00
N GLU A 53 -29.72 19.58 7.82
CA GLU A 53 -28.45 19.58 8.54
C GLU A 53 -28.62 19.54 10.07
N PRO A 54 -29.42 20.44 10.71
CA PRO A 54 -29.60 20.39 12.16
C PRO A 54 -30.32 19.12 12.62
N LEU A 55 -31.28 18.60 11.83
CA LEU A 55 -32.01 17.37 12.14
C LEU A 55 -31.10 16.13 12.03
N TYR A 56 -30.24 16.09 11.02
CA TYR A 56 -29.22 15.05 10.84
C TYR A 56 -28.25 15.04 12.03
N GLN A 57 -27.80 16.22 12.48
CA GLN A 57 -26.93 16.31 13.66
C GLN A 57 -27.59 15.77 14.93
N LEU A 58 -28.90 15.98 15.10
CA LEU A 58 -29.63 15.58 16.28
C LEU A 58 -30.05 14.09 16.28
N LEU A 59 -30.54 13.59 15.14
CA LEU A 59 -31.22 12.29 15.06
C LEU A 59 -30.29 11.15 14.66
N VAL A 60 -29.22 11.44 13.91
CA VAL A 60 -28.30 10.41 13.42
C VAL A 60 -27.24 10.08 14.47
N ASN A 61 -27.00 8.79 14.69
CA ASN A 61 -25.91 8.34 15.52
C ASN A 61 -24.57 8.47 14.76
N HIS A 62 -23.90 9.61 14.91
CA HIS A 62 -22.64 9.91 14.24
C HIS A 62 -21.50 8.97 14.65
N GLU A 63 -21.53 8.41 15.85
CA GLU A 63 -20.51 7.43 16.26
C GLU A 63 -20.64 6.13 15.45
N LYS A 64 -21.86 5.67 15.18
CA LYS A 64 -22.11 4.52 14.30
C LYS A 64 -21.76 4.82 12.85
N VAL A 65 -22.10 6.01 12.35
CA VAL A 65 -21.72 6.45 10.99
C VAL A 65 -20.19 6.54 10.86
N LYS A 66 -19.52 7.13 11.85
CA LYS A 66 -18.05 7.17 11.92
C LYS A 66 -17.45 5.78 12.04
N ALA A 67 -18.02 4.89 12.83
CA ALA A 67 -17.56 3.51 12.92
C ALA A 67 -17.70 2.78 11.58
N PHE A 68 -18.81 2.99 10.84
CA PHE A 68 -19.03 2.40 9.52
C PHE A 68 -18.09 2.95 8.44
N THR A 69 -17.72 4.23 8.55
CA THR A 69 -16.81 4.90 7.60
C THR A 69 -15.32 4.68 7.94
N ALA A 70 -14.96 4.63 9.23
CA ALA A 70 -13.61 4.37 9.71
C ALA A 70 -13.26 2.88 9.63
N ASN A 71 -14.18 2.01 10.04
CA ASN A 71 -14.13 0.59 9.78
C ASN A 71 -15.00 0.35 8.54
N ARG A 72 -14.51 0.66 7.33
CA ARG A 72 -15.08 -0.01 6.15
C ARG A 72 -14.90 -1.51 6.43
N PRO A 73 -15.97 -2.25 6.78
CA PRO A 73 -15.77 -3.57 7.33
C PRO A 73 -15.26 -4.45 6.19
N GLU A 74 -14.17 -5.18 6.43
CA GLU A 74 -14.28 -6.61 6.15
C GLU A 74 -15.56 -7.05 6.89
N SER A 75 -16.58 -7.38 6.12
CA SER A 75 -17.97 -7.51 6.56
C SER A 75 -18.13 -8.53 7.68
N GLU A 76 -17.95 -8.10 8.93
CA GLU A 76 -18.41 -8.84 10.09
C GLU A 76 -19.91 -8.59 10.27
N GLY A 77 -20.71 -9.61 9.95
CA GLY A 77 -22.15 -9.65 10.28
C GLY A 77 -23.12 -9.69 9.09
N GLN A 78 -22.66 -9.50 7.85
CA GLN A 78 -23.45 -9.86 6.65
C GLN A 78 -22.93 -11.20 6.10
N ASN A 79 -23.83 -12.02 5.54
CA ASN A 79 -23.41 -13.17 4.74
C ASN A 79 -22.58 -12.64 3.57
N THR A 80 -21.25 -12.72 3.70
CA THR A 80 -20.25 -12.22 2.73
C THR A 80 -20.60 -12.62 1.30
N GLY A 81 -21.21 -13.80 1.12
CA GLY A 81 -21.68 -14.28 -0.17
C GLY A 81 -22.83 -13.49 -0.78
N GLU A 82 -23.77 -12.96 0.01
CA GLU A 82 -24.86 -12.12 -0.52
C GLU A 82 -24.35 -10.74 -0.93
N VAL A 83 -23.43 -10.18 -0.15
CA VAL A 83 -22.76 -8.91 -0.46
C VAL A 83 -21.97 -9.03 -1.76
N TYR A 84 -21.20 -10.10 -1.95
CA TYR A 84 -20.47 -10.31 -3.20
C TYR A 84 -21.37 -10.57 -4.39
N LYS A 85 -22.50 -11.25 -4.19
CA LYS A 85 -23.51 -11.42 -5.24
C LYS A 85 -24.11 -10.08 -5.67
N LYS A 86 -24.45 -9.19 -4.72
CA LYS A 86 -24.93 -7.83 -5.01
C LYS A 86 -23.85 -6.99 -5.70
N ALA A 87 -22.60 -7.08 -5.23
CA ALA A 87 -21.47 -6.39 -5.84
C ALA A 87 -21.24 -6.84 -7.29
N LEU A 88 -21.30 -8.15 -7.57
CA LEU A 88 -21.17 -8.68 -8.92
C LEU A 88 -22.28 -8.15 -9.84
N LYS A 89 -23.54 -8.12 -9.37
CA LYS A 89 -24.67 -7.57 -10.14
C LYS A 89 -24.41 -6.10 -10.53
N ASN A 90 -23.90 -5.30 -9.60
CA ASN A 90 -23.59 -3.90 -9.86
C ASN A 90 -22.41 -3.73 -10.83
N VAL A 91 -21.36 -4.56 -10.71
CA VAL A 91 -20.24 -4.57 -11.67
C VAL A 91 -20.71 -4.95 -13.08
N LEU A 92 -21.64 -5.91 -13.19
CA LEU A 92 -22.23 -6.27 -14.48
C LEU A 92 -23.04 -5.12 -15.10
N LYS A 93 -23.80 -4.37 -14.29
CA LYS A 93 -24.53 -3.17 -14.73
C LYS A 93 -23.56 -2.10 -15.26
N LEU A 94 -22.52 -1.77 -14.49
CA LEU A 94 -21.48 -0.82 -14.92
C LEU A 94 -20.79 -1.27 -16.20
N ASN A 95 -20.50 -2.56 -16.34
CA ASN A 95 -19.91 -3.09 -17.57
C ASN A 95 -20.84 -2.87 -18.78
N SER A 96 -22.15 -3.09 -18.63
CA SER A 96 -23.09 -2.85 -19.74
C SER A 96 -23.19 -1.37 -20.13
N GLU A 97 -23.13 -0.46 -19.15
CA GLU A 97 -23.13 0.99 -19.38
C GLU A 97 -21.85 1.44 -20.10
N LEU A 98 -20.68 0.97 -19.63
CA LEU A 98 -19.40 1.23 -20.28
C LEU A 98 -19.35 0.66 -21.70
N TYR A 99 -19.83 -0.57 -21.91
CA TYR A 99 -19.87 -1.18 -23.24
C TYR A 99 -20.70 -0.35 -24.22
N THR A 100 -21.89 0.08 -23.80
CA THR A 100 -22.79 0.88 -24.63
C THR A 100 -22.18 2.25 -24.94
N THR A 101 -21.68 2.94 -23.92
CA THR A 101 -21.06 4.27 -24.04
C THR A 101 -19.81 4.21 -24.91
N SER A 102 -18.95 3.24 -24.69
CA SER A 102 -17.71 3.10 -25.45
C SER A 102 -17.95 2.80 -26.92
N ASN A 103 -18.93 1.97 -27.24
CA ASN A 103 -19.30 1.72 -28.63
C ASN A 103 -19.99 2.94 -29.27
N MET A 104 -20.82 3.68 -28.53
CA MET A 104 -21.49 4.88 -29.02
C MET A 104 -20.51 6.02 -29.34
N TYR A 105 -19.52 6.26 -28.47
CA TYR A 105 -18.56 7.35 -28.62
C TYR A 105 -17.23 6.92 -29.24
N ASN A 106 -17.15 5.69 -29.78
CA ASN A 106 -15.94 5.12 -30.39
C ASN A 106 -14.71 5.21 -29.48
N THR A 107 -14.89 4.85 -28.22
CA THR A 107 -13.80 4.72 -27.24
C THR A 107 -13.56 3.25 -26.91
N THR A 108 -12.39 2.94 -26.37
CA THR A 108 -12.04 1.59 -25.92
C THR A 108 -11.99 1.57 -24.40
N TYR A 109 -12.58 0.56 -23.77
CA TYR A 109 -12.49 0.36 -22.32
C TYR A 109 -11.93 -1.03 -21.98
N TYR A 110 -11.34 -1.11 -20.80
CA TYR A 110 -10.94 -2.37 -20.18
C TYR A 110 -11.25 -2.28 -18.68
N LEU A 111 -12.01 -3.24 -18.18
CA LEU A 111 -12.48 -3.30 -16.80
C LEU A 111 -12.06 -4.63 -16.18
N LEU A 112 -11.23 -4.55 -15.12
CA LEU A 112 -10.84 -5.69 -14.31
C LEU A 112 -11.26 -5.43 -12.86
N SER A 113 -12.09 -6.31 -12.30
CA SER A 113 -12.67 -6.14 -10.96
C SER A 113 -12.66 -7.46 -10.21
N ALA A 114 -12.25 -7.41 -8.95
CA ALA A 114 -12.25 -8.56 -8.06
C ALA A 114 -12.70 -8.16 -6.65
N THR A 115 -13.29 -9.12 -5.94
CA THR A 115 -13.43 -9.06 -4.49
C THR A 115 -12.05 -9.06 -3.83
N ARG A 116 -11.94 -8.47 -2.63
CA ARG A 116 -10.66 -8.38 -1.89
C ARG A 116 -10.31 -9.61 -1.06
N ALA A 117 -11.17 -10.62 -1.11
CA ALA A 117 -11.13 -11.78 -0.25
C ALA A 117 -11.72 -12.99 -1.00
N PRO A 118 -11.12 -14.18 -0.89
CA PRO A 118 -11.74 -15.40 -1.38
C PRO A 118 -12.96 -15.75 -0.52
N GLY A 119 -13.92 -16.48 -1.09
CA GLY A 119 -15.13 -16.87 -0.35
C GLY A 119 -16.30 -17.24 -1.24
N ILE A 120 -17.43 -17.59 -0.61
CA ILE A 120 -18.69 -17.89 -1.32
C ILE A 120 -19.08 -16.67 -2.15
N ASN A 121 -19.40 -16.87 -3.44
CA ASN A 121 -19.71 -15.82 -4.42
C ASN A 121 -18.62 -14.75 -4.63
N SER A 122 -17.40 -14.97 -4.12
CA SER A 122 -16.23 -14.16 -4.46
C SER A 122 -15.97 -14.24 -5.97
N PHE A 123 -15.47 -13.17 -6.57
CA PHE A 123 -15.29 -13.11 -8.02
C PHE A 123 -14.03 -12.34 -8.43
N CYS A 124 -13.49 -12.70 -9.59
CA CYS A 124 -12.63 -11.87 -10.42
C CYS A 124 -13.20 -11.88 -11.86
N LYS A 125 -13.47 -10.70 -12.41
CA LYS A 125 -14.09 -10.51 -13.72
C LYS A 125 -13.33 -9.49 -14.54
N GLU A 126 -13.22 -9.79 -15.82
CA GLU A 126 -12.47 -9.01 -16.81
C GLU A 126 -13.38 -8.78 -18.01
N TYR A 127 -13.45 -7.54 -18.48
CA TYR A 127 -14.32 -7.11 -19.57
C TYR A 127 -13.65 -6.03 -20.44
N SER A 128 -14.03 -5.96 -21.71
CA SER A 128 -13.64 -4.93 -22.66
C SER A 128 -14.63 -4.92 -23.82
N ASN A 129 -14.75 -3.80 -24.55
CA ASN A 129 -15.40 -3.78 -25.86
C ASN A 129 -14.49 -4.25 -27.00
N ASP A 130 -13.20 -4.50 -26.73
CA ASP A 130 -12.24 -4.98 -27.71
C ASP A 130 -11.75 -6.40 -27.35
N PRO A 131 -12.12 -7.44 -28.14
CA PRO A 131 -11.70 -8.81 -27.87
C PRO A 131 -10.18 -9.03 -28.07
N ALA A 132 -9.52 -8.21 -28.91
CA ALA A 132 -8.07 -8.29 -29.07
C ALA A 132 -7.35 -7.84 -27.80
N TRP A 133 -7.92 -6.87 -27.08
CA TRP A 133 -7.39 -6.44 -25.78
C TRP A 133 -7.49 -7.53 -24.72
N LEU A 134 -8.63 -8.24 -24.64
CA LEU A 134 -8.79 -9.37 -23.72
C LEU A 134 -7.77 -10.47 -24.01
N ALA A 135 -7.61 -10.84 -25.29
CA ALA A 135 -6.63 -11.86 -25.70
C ALA A 135 -5.18 -11.43 -25.40
N LEU A 136 -4.87 -10.14 -25.56
CA LEU A 136 -3.55 -9.60 -25.24
C LEU A 136 -3.29 -9.61 -23.73
N ALA A 137 -4.29 -9.24 -22.93
CA ALA A 137 -4.19 -9.19 -21.47
C ALA A 137 -4.00 -10.59 -20.88
N GLU A 138 -4.78 -11.57 -21.33
CA GLU A 138 -4.62 -12.97 -20.97
C GLU A 138 -3.23 -13.49 -21.37
N LYS A 139 -2.84 -13.34 -22.64
CA LYS A 139 -1.61 -13.95 -23.17
C LYS A 139 -0.31 -13.32 -22.66
N ARG A 140 -0.28 -12.00 -22.46
CA ARG A 140 0.96 -11.29 -22.06
C ARG A 140 1.07 -11.09 -20.57
N TRP A 141 -0.06 -10.92 -19.87
CA TRP A 141 -0.05 -10.50 -18.47
C TRP A 141 -0.68 -11.50 -17.53
N ASN A 142 -1.43 -12.50 -18.04
CA ASN A 142 -2.23 -13.39 -17.20
C ASN A 142 -3.03 -12.54 -16.19
N SER A 143 -3.62 -11.47 -16.73
CA SER A 143 -4.07 -10.27 -16.02
C SER A 143 -5.07 -10.63 -14.93
N LYS A 144 -6.06 -11.44 -15.27
CA LYS A 144 -7.12 -11.89 -14.39
C LYS A 144 -6.58 -12.72 -13.23
N GLU A 145 -5.79 -13.76 -13.51
CA GLU A 145 -5.23 -14.67 -12.50
C GLU A 145 -4.26 -13.92 -11.58
N THR A 146 -3.41 -13.06 -12.14
CA THR A 146 -2.45 -12.26 -11.37
C THR A 146 -3.18 -11.27 -10.46
N PHE A 147 -4.24 -10.64 -10.97
CA PHE A 147 -5.04 -9.69 -10.21
C PHE A 147 -5.91 -10.34 -9.16
N GLU A 148 -6.47 -11.52 -9.43
CA GLU A 148 -7.20 -12.35 -8.47
C GLU A 148 -6.28 -12.77 -7.32
N ALA A 149 -5.11 -13.33 -7.65
CA ALA A 149 -4.10 -13.73 -6.66
C ALA A 149 -3.64 -12.54 -5.81
N TYR A 150 -3.45 -11.37 -6.41
CA TYR A 150 -3.13 -10.15 -5.68
C TYR A 150 -4.27 -9.70 -4.76
N SER A 151 -5.49 -9.67 -5.28
CA SER A 151 -6.66 -9.14 -4.57
C SER A 151 -7.06 -10.03 -3.41
N HIS A 152 -7.10 -11.34 -3.59
CA HIS A 152 -7.41 -12.32 -2.55
C HIS A 152 -6.21 -12.59 -1.64
N GLY A 153 -4.99 -12.50 -2.17
CA GLY A 153 -3.76 -12.75 -1.43
C GLY A 153 -3.52 -11.78 -0.28
N ARG A 154 -4.09 -10.56 -0.33
CA ARG A 154 -3.99 -9.61 0.79
C ARG A 154 -4.63 -10.13 2.08
N GLN A 155 -5.81 -10.74 1.98
CA GLN A 155 -6.46 -11.33 3.15
C GLN A 155 -5.68 -12.55 3.64
N ILE A 156 -5.20 -13.40 2.71
CA ILE A 156 -4.36 -14.55 3.06
C ILE A 156 -3.08 -14.07 3.77
N GLN A 157 -2.47 -12.99 3.31
CA GLN A 157 -1.29 -12.39 3.95
C GLN A 157 -1.62 -11.86 5.36
N ALA A 158 -2.73 -11.14 5.53
CA ALA A 158 -3.18 -10.67 6.83
C ALA A 158 -3.44 -11.85 7.79
N SER A 159 -4.17 -12.88 7.33
CA SER A 159 -4.42 -14.10 8.11
C SER A 159 -3.13 -14.87 8.45
N LEU A 160 -2.11 -14.85 7.59
CA LEU A 160 -0.81 -15.45 7.89
C LEU A 160 0.01 -14.64 8.91
N GLU A 161 -0.13 -13.31 8.89
CA GLU A 161 0.52 -12.38 9.84
C GLU A 161 -0.14 -12.45 11.23
N ASP A 162 -1.45 -12.75 11.30
CA ASP A 162 -2.22 -12.87 12.55
C ASP A 162 -2.07 -14.24 13.24
N ILE A 163 -1.49 -15.25 12.59
CA ILE A 163 -1.16 -16.53 13.22
C ILE A 163 0.07 -16.34 14.12
N GLU A 164 -0.09 -16.50 15.43
CA GLU A 164 1.05 -16.52 16.38
C GLU A 164 2.05 -17.63 15.99
N GLY A 165 3.28 -17.22 15.62
CA GLY A 165 4.32 -18.12 15.11
C GLY A 165 4.34 -18.31 13.59
N GLY A 166 3.49 -17.60 12.84
CA GLY A 166 3.55 -17.52 11.39
C GLY A 166 4.90 -16.94 10.90
N PRO A 167 5.33 -17.28 9.67
CA PRO A 167 6.60 -16.78 9.16
C PRO A 167 6.49 -15.26 9.04
N ALA A 168 7.14 -14.55 9.96
CA ALA A 168 7.23 -13.11 9.95
C ALA A 168 7.47 -12.63 8.51
N SER A 169 6.66 -11.67 8.05
CA SER A 169 6.73 -11.06 6.72
C SER A 169 8.00 -10.22 6.54
N SER A 170 9.15 -10.87 6.69
CA SER A 170 10.39 -10.50 6.05
C SER A 170 10.71 -11.66 5.14
N LYS A 171 10.63 -11.46 3.82
CA LYS A 171 11.39 -12.32 2.90
C LYS A 171 12.76 -12.51 3.54
N PRO A 172 13.27 -13.74 3.77
CA PRO A 172 14.62 -13.90 4.26
C PRO A 172 15.51 -13.22 3.23
N LEU A 173 15.95 -12.01 3.58
CA LEU A 173 16.80 -11.21 2.72
C LEU A 173 18.05 -12.07 2.59
N ARG A 174 18.29 -12.60 1.38
CA ARG A 174 19.40 -13.53 1.09
C ARG A 174 20.59 -13.08 1.92
N GLU A 175 21.21 -13.95 2.70
CA GLU A 175 22.19 -13.55 3.73
C GLU A 175 23.22 -12.52 3.25
N GLY A 176 23.63 -12.62 1.97
CA GLY A 176 24.52 -11.66 1.33
C GLY A 176 23.96 -10.22 1.21
N ASP A 177 22.66 -10.04 1.00
CA ASP A 177 22.00 -8.73 0.94
C ASP A 177 21.84 -8.12 2.35
N THR A 178 21.60 -8.97 3.37
CA THR A 178 21.63 -8.54 4.78
C THR A 178 23.02 -8.06 5.18
N LEU A 179 24.06 -8.81 4.82
CA LEU A 179 25.45 -8.45 5.07
C LEU A 179 25.83 -7.12 4.40
N LYS A 180 25.48 -6.93 3.12
CA LYS A 180 25.71 -5.67 2.40
C LYS A 180 25.05 -4.49 3.10
N LYS A 181 23.81 -4.65 3.55
CA LYS A 181 23.07 -3.58 4.25
C LYS A 181 23.72 -3.23 5.59
N LYS A 182 24.08 -4.24 6.38
CA LYS A 182 24.77 -4.07 7.68
C LYS A 182 26.14 -3.41 7.52
N LEU A 183 26.98 -3.92 6.61
CA LEU A 183 28.31 -3.37 6.33
C LEU A 183 28.22 -1.90 5.87
N ARG A 184 27.25 -1.58 5.00
CA ARG A 184 27.04 -0.20 4.56
C ARG A 184 26.67 0.73 5.70
N ALA A 185 25.77 0.31 6.59
CA ALA A 185 25.39 1.11 7.75
C ALA A 185 26.58 1.33 8.69
N ALA A 186 27.39 0.30 8.92
CA ALA A 186 28.58 0.38 9.76
C ALA A 186 29.65 1.34 9.18
N LEU A 187 29.93 1.25 7.88
CA LEU A 187 30.88 2.14 7.20
C LEU A 187 30.42 3.60 7.21
N ASN A 188 29.12 3.84 6.97
CA ASN A 188 28.54 5.17 7.06
C ASN A 188 28.67 5.75 8.49
N ARG A 189 28.46 4.92 9.51
CA ARG A 189 28.61 5.32 10.92
C ARG A 189 30.07 5.67 11.25
N LEU A 190 31.03 4.86 10.83
CA LEU A 190 32.46 5.16 11.04
C LEU A 190 32.85 6.48 10.37
N LEU A 191 32.41 6.71 9.13
CA LEU A 191 32.71 7.94 8.41
C LEU A 191 32.02 9.17 9.04
N ALA A 192 30.78 9.01 9.50
CA ALA A 192 30.04 10.07 10.19
C ALA A 192 30.72 10.47 11.50
N ASN A 193 31.18 9.47 12.27
CA ASN A 193 31.92 9.69 13.50
C ASN A 193 33.25 10.41 13.24
N ALA A 194 34.01 9.98 12.22
CA ALA A 194 35.29 10.61 11.86
C ALA A 194 35.12 12.07 11.42
N LEU A 195 34.05 12.38 10.68
CA LEU A 195 33.70 13.73 10.23
C LEU A 195 32.96 14.58 11.28
N ARG A 196 32.57 13.97 12.42
CA ARG A 196 31.65 14.58 13.42
C ARG A 196 30.34 15.10 12.81
N LEU A 197 29.81 14.37 11.81
CA LEU A 197 28.55 14.69 11.15
C LEU A 197 27.44 13.75 11.62
N PRO A 198 26.17 14.20 11.67
CA PRO A 198 25.04 13.34 12.04
C PRO A 198 24.79 12.22 11.03
N LYS A 199 25.22 12.40 9.77
CA LYS A 199 25.08 11.41 8.71
C LYS A 199 26.18 11.59 7.67
N ALA A 200 26.80 10.49 7.26
CA ALA A 200 27.74 10.46 6.16
C ALA A 200 27.46 9.28 5.23
N THR A 201 27.77 9.48 3.95
CA THR A 201 27.68 8.43 2.93
C THR A 201 29.09 8.02 2.53
N PHE A 202 29.41 6.75 2.78
CA PHE A 202 30.62 6.07 2.33
C PHE A 202 30.51 5.79 0.82
N ARG A 203 31.51 6.23 0.04
CA ARG A 203 31.56 6.01 -1.41
C ARG A 203 31.83 4.54 -1.69
N LYS A 204 31.20 3.99 -2.72
CA LYS A 204 31.26 2.55 -3.01
C LYS A 204 32.28 2.19 -4.11
N ASN A 205 33.22 3.08 -4.37
CA ASN A 205 34.15 2.96 -5.48
C ASN A 205 35.25 1.94 -5.16
N ALA A 206 36.01 1.57 -6.18
CA ALA A 206 37.29 0.88 -5.96
C ALA A 206 38.24 1.79 -5.17
N ASP A 207 39.12 1.17 -4.41
CA ASP A 207 40.04 1.83 -3.49
C ASP A 207 39.34 2.84 -2.53
N PRO A 208 38.73 2.31 -1.46
CA PRO A 208 38.08 3.14 -0.45
C PRO A 208 39.05 4.08 0.27
N ALA A 209 40.35 3.75 0.37
CA ALA A 209 41.34 4.60 1.03
C ALA A 209 41.60 5.86 0.21
N LYS A 210 41.79 5.71 -1.11
CA LYS A 210 41.90 6.85 -2.03
C LYS A 210 40.62 7.67 -2.06
N SER A 211 39.46 7.01 -2.09
CA SER A 211 38.14 7.67 -2.13
C SER A 211 37.86 8.53 -0.90
N ILE A 212 38.38 8.16 0.28
CA ILE A 212 38.25 8.94 1.51
C ILE A 212 39.22 10.13 1.49
N LEU A 213 40.47 9.94 1.08
CA LEU A 213 41.46 11.01 0.94
C LEU A 213 41.03 12.08 -0.07
N GLU A 214 40.39 11.69 -1.18
CA GLU A 214 39.81 12.63 -2.16
C GLU A 214 38.65 13.46 -1.60
N LYS A 215 37.93 12.93 -0.60
CA LYS A 215 36.79 13.60 0.01
C LYS A 215 37.22 14.53 1.14
N ASP A 216 38.20 14.09 1.92
CA ASP A 216 38.82 14.86 2.99
C ASP A 216 40.27 14.37 3.16
N SER A 217 41.24 15.25 2.87
CA SER A 217 42.66 14.94 2.95
C SER A 217 43.13 14.59 4.37
N GLU A 218 42.34 14.95 5.38
CA GLU A 218 42.64 14.69 6.78
C GLU A 218 42.11 13.33 7.25
N LEU A 219 41.35 12.58 6.43
CA LEU A 219 40.83 11.27 6.81
C LEU A 219 41.69 10.12 6.28
N ARG A 220 41.91 9.09 7.12
CA ARG A 220 42.59 7.85 6.72
C ARG A 220 41.85 6.61 7.20
N ILE A 221 41.93 5.55 6.40
CA ILE A 221 41.55 4.19 6.81
C ILE A 221 42.74 3.57 7.54
N VAL A 222 42.49 3.06 8.74
CA VAL A 222 43.48 2.36 9.55
C VAL A 222 43.05 0.90 9.67
N GLN A 223 43.89 -0.01 9.19
CA GLN A 223 43.79 -1.44 9.44
C GLN A 223 44.91 -1.85 10.40
N SER A 224 44.56 -2.40 11.56
CA SER A 224 45.55 -2.90 12.53
C SER A 224 46.11 -4.27 12.12
N GLU A 225 47.21 -4.70 12.74
CA GLU A 225 47.89 -5.98 12.42
C GLU A 225 47.00 -7.23 12.57
N GLY A 226 45.93 -7.16 13.36
CA GLY A 226 44.93 -8.23 13.52
C GLY A 226 43.80 -8.24 12.49
N SER A 227 43.83 -7.36 11.48
CA SER A 227 42.80 -7.24 10.44
C SER A 227 42.72 -8.51 9.59
N ARG A 228 41.53 -9.11 9.51
CA ARG A 228 41.25 -10.31 8.69
C ARG A 228 41.06 -9.96 7.21
N LEU A 229 40.66 -8.74 6.91
CA LEU A 229 40.54 -8.20 5.56
C LEU A 229 41.92 -7.82 4.99
N SER A 230 42.29 -8.43 3.86
CA SER A 230 43.54 -8.10 3.18
C SER A 230 43.47 -6.74 2.48
N LYS A 231 44.64 -6.11 2.30
CA LYS A 231 44.75 -4.83 1.57
C LYS A 231 44.29 -4.95 0.12
N ASP A 232 44.60 -6.07 -0.54
CA ASP A 232 44.17 -6.33 -1.92
C ASP A 232 42.65 -6.47 -2.04
N ALA A 233 42.00 -7.12 -1.07
CA ALA A 233 40.55 -7.19 -1.03
C ALA A 233 39.96 -5.79 -0.80
N LEU A 234 40.52 -5.00 0.12
CA LEU A 234 40.07 -3.62 0.38
C LEU A 234 40.15 -2.76 -0.88
N LEU A 235 41.18 -2.89 -1.72
CA LEU A 235 41.34 -2.17 -2.99
C LEU A 235 40.23 -2.45 -4.00
N LEU A 236 39.62 -3.65 -3.99
CA LEU A 236 38.46 -3.95 -4.84
C LEU A 236 37.24 -3.09 -4.51
N GLY A 237 37.15 -2.62 -3.26
CA GLY A 237 36.07 -1.75 -2.79
C GLY A 237 34.74 -2.48 -2.56
N PHE A 238 33.76 -1.73 -2.03
CA PHE A 238 32.51 -2.29 -1.53
C PHE A 238 31.68 -3.05 -2.59
N GLU A 239 31.63 -2.57 -3.83
CA GLU A 239 30.81 -3.20 -4.88
C GLU A 239 31.43 -4.51 -5.40
N LYS A 240 32.74 -4.52 -5.71
CA LYS A 240 33.40 -5.66 -6.38
C LYS A 240 33.90 -6.76 -5.43
N MET A 241 33.94 -6.50 -4.13
CA MET A 241 34.40 -7.47 -3.13
C MET A 241 33.43 -8.64 -2.93
N GLN A 242 33.97 -9.85 -2.74
CA GLN A 242 33.23 -11.11 -2.56
C GLN A 242 32.55 -11.20 -1.17
N LYS A 243 31.61 -12.14 -0.98
CA LYS A 243 30.87 -12.31 0.28
C LYS A 243 31.80 -12.53 1.48
N LEU A 244 32.76 -13.44 1.37
CA LEU A 244 33.71 -13.77 2.44
C LEU A 244 34.55 -12.56 2.89
N ASP A 245 34.98 -11.73 1.94
CA ASP A 245 35.76 -10.54 2.27
C ASP A 245 34.90 -9.45 2.91
N LYS A 246 33.61 -9.35 2.54
CA LYS A 246 32.63 -8.49 3.23
C LYS A 246 32.36 -8.93 4.67
N GLU A 247 32.37 -10.24 4.94
CA GLU A 247 32.25 -10.78 6.30
C GLU A 247 33.48 -10.44 7.13
N LYS A 248 34.69 -10.62 6.57
CA LYS A 248 35.94 -10.20 7.22
C LYS A 248 35.97 -8.69 7.49
N TRP A 249 35.53 -7.88 6.54
CA TRP A 249 35.45 -6.43 6.71
C TRP A 249 34.49 -6.05 7.84
N MET A 250 33.32 -6.69 7.92
CA MET A 250 32.38 -6.45 9.01
C MET A 250 32.96 -6.87 10.37
N ALA A 251 33.61 -8.03 10.43
CA ALA A 251 34.27 -8.51 11.64
C ALA A 251 35.39 -7.56 12.11
N ASP A 252 36.20 -7.03 11.18
CA ASP A 252 37.25 -6.06 11.50
C ASP A 252 36.68 -4.73 12.00
N ILE A 253 35.50 -4.31 11.51
CA ILE A 253 34.81 -3.13 12.04
C ILE A 253 34.30 -3.39 13.47
N GLU A 254 33.72 -4.57 13.72
CA GLU A 254 33.18 -4.95 15.03
C GLU A 254 34.27 -5.15 16.08
N SER A 255 35.41 -5.74 15.71
CA SER A 255 36.56 -5.92 16.59
C SER A 255 37.42 -4.67 16.73
N GLY A 256 37.11 -3.60 15.99
CA GLY A 256 37.89 -2.36 15.99
C GLY A 256 39.24 -2.45 15.26
N HIS A 257 39.47 -3.50 14.48
CA HIS A 257 40.66 -3.66 13.63
C HIS A 257 40.59 -2.83 12.34
N PHE A 258 39.40 -2.33 11.97
CA PHE A 258 39.17 -1.39 10.88
C PHE A 258 38.55 -0.09 11.41
N LYS A 259 39.22 1.05 11.19
CA LYS A 259 38.75 2.38 11.61
C LYS A 259 38.93 3.43 10.52
N ILE A 260 38.14 4.49 10.59
CA ILE A 260 38.31 5.71 9.81
C ILE A 260 38.60 6.81 10.83
N GLU A 261 39.77 7.42 10.74
CA GLU A 261 40.23 8.40 11.72
C GLU A 261 40.71 9.66 11.02
N LYS A 262 40.55 10.80 11.69
CA LYS A 262 41.11 12.07 11.25
C LYS A 262 42.56 12.16 11.73
N VAL A 263 43.49 12.30 10.80
CA VAL A 263 44.90 12.56 11.10
C VAL A 263 44.97 13.92 11.77
N GLN A 264 45.27 13.95 13.06
CA GLN A 264 45.62 15.19 13.71
C GLN A 264 46.97 15.63 13.13
N SER A 265 46.96 16.69 12.33
CA SER A 265 48.17 17.48 12.10
C SER A 265 48.63 17.99 13.46
N SER A 266 49.81 17.53 13.90
CA SER A 266 50.54 18.19 14.99
C SER A 266 50.95 19.60 14.56
#